data_AF-A0A7Y0XGJ7-F1
#
_entry.id   AF-A0A7Y0XGJ7-F1
#
_cell.length_a   1.000
_cell.length_b   1.000
_cell.length_c   1.000
_cell.angle_alpha   90.00
_cell.angle_beta   90.00
_cell.angle_gamma   90.00
#
_symmetry.space_group_name_H-M   'P 1'
#
loop_
_entity.id
_entity.type
_entity.pdbx_description
1 polymer ?
#
loop_
_entity_poly.entity_id
_entity_poly.type
_entity_poly.pdbx_seq_one_letter_code
_entity_poly.pdbx_strand_id
1 'polypeptide(L)'
;MQHHMATVYLETMTEDLEVLKVHLHEPKHSLQTVHKIKGGLAQIGLEHIHQSALLTEQLCRSDSPLYQTALEKLITDLELSVDDVQHWVTQHT
;
A
#
# COMPACT_ATOMS: atom_id res chain seq x y z
N MET A 1 20.93 4.65 9.36
CA MET A 1 20.37 3.97 8.18
C MET A 1 18.88 3.66 8.33
N GLN A 2 18.43 3.08 9.46
CA GLN A 2 17.02 2.72 9.67
C GLN A 2 16.04 3.91 9.62
N HIS A 3 16.38 5.05 10.22
CA HIS A 3 15.54 6.26 10.14
C HIS A 3 15.33 6.77 8.70
N HIS A 4 16.38 6.80 7.88
CA HIS A 4 16.27 7.26 6.50
C HIS A 4 15.32 6.38 5.68
N MET A 5 15.38 5.05 5.87
CA MET A 5 14.48 4.11 5.20
C MET A 5 13.04 4.23 5.70
N ALA A 6 12.83 4.49 6.99
CA ALA A 6 11.50 4.76 7.53
C ALA A 6 10.90 6.06 6.95
N THR A 7 11.68 7.13 6.82
CA THR A 7 11.21 8.38 6.20
C THR A 7 10.84 8.17 4.73
N VAL A 8 11.70 7.51 3.94
CA VAL A 8 11.41 7.22 2.52
C VAL A 8 10.16 6.35 2.38
N TYR A 9 9.97 5.36 3.27
CA TYR A 9 8.77 4.55 3.32
C TYR A 9 7.52 5.40 3.56
N LEU A 10 7.54 6.26 4.59
CA LEU A 10 6.41 7.12 4.96
C LEU A 10 6.03 8.07 3.82
N GLU A 11 7.00 8.75 3.21
CA GLU A 11 6.78 9.64 2.06
C GLU A 11 6.13 8.86 0.91
N THR A 12 6.75 7.74 0.51
CA THR A 12 6.28 6.97 -0.65
C THR A 12 4.89 6.36 -0.44
N MET A 13 4.66 5.74 0.72
CA MET A 13 3.38 5.08 0.99
C MET A 13 2.25 6.08 1.23
N THR A 14 2.53 7.25 1.81
CA THR A 14 1.50 8.30 1.98
C THR A 14 1.03 8.82 0.63
N GLU A 15 1.96 9.10 -0.30
CA GLU A 15 1.61 9.50 -1.67
C GLU A 15 0.83 8.40 -2.40
N ASP A 16 1.28 7.15 -2.32
CA ASP A 16 0.59 6.04 -2.98
C ASP A 16 -0.81 5.80 -2.37
N LEU A 17 -0.98 5.96 -1.06
CA LEU A 17 -2.28 5.88 -0.36
C LEU A 17 -3.26 6.96 -0.83
N GLU A 18 -2.81 8.20 -0.94
CA GLU A 18 -3.62 9.31 -1.47
C GLU A 18 -4.15 8.98 -2.87
N VAL A 19 -3.27 8.47 -3.75
CA VAL A 19 -3.66 8.06 -5.11
C VAL A 19 -4.69 6.93 -5.09
N LEU A 20 -4.50 5.91 -4.24
CA LEU A 20 -5.47 4.82 -4.11
C LEU A 20 -6.84 5.29 -3.62
N LYS A 21 -6.87 6.25 -2.68
CA LYS A 21 -8.12 6.83 -2.15
C LYS A 21 -8.84 7.68 -3.18
N VAL A 22 -8.12 8.52 -3.92
CA VAL A 22 -8.68 9.36 -4.99
C VAL A 22 -9.29 8.50 -6.10
N HIS A 23 -8.62 7.42 -6.49
CA HIS A 23 -9.04 6.52 -7.56
C HIS A 23 -9.66 5.21 -7.07
N LEU A 24 -10.28 5.23 -5.87
CA LEU A 24 -10.82 4.06 -5.19
C LEU A 24 -11.84 3.30 -6.07
N HIS A 25 -12.69 4.03 -6.79
CA HIS A 25 -13.71 3.46 -7.67
C HIS A 25 -13.29 3.43 -9.14
N GLU A 26 -12.00 3.62 -9.42
CA GLU A 26 -11.45 3.66 -10.77
C GLU A 26 -10.36 2.59 -10.92
N PRO A 27 -10.71 1.30 -11.08
CA PRO A 27 -9.77 0.19 -11.03
C PRO A 27 -8.55 0.34 -11.96
N LYS A 28 -8.77 0.88 -13.16
CA LYS A 28 -7.69 1.11 -14.14
C LYS A 28 -6.67 2.14 -13.67
N HIS A 29 -7.10 3.17 -12.94
CA HIS A 29 -6.22 4.20 -12.41
C HIS A 29 -5.50 3.71 -11.14
N SER A 30 -6.17 2.93 -10.28
CA SER A 30 -5.55 2.37 -9.08
C SER A 30 -4.60 1.20 -9.35
N LEU A 31 -4.77 0.45 -10.44
CA LEU A 31 -3.95 -0.74 -10.77
C LEU A 31 -2.45 -0.45 -10.83
N GLN A 32 -2.04 0.67 -11.43
CA GLN A 32 -0.62 1.04 -11.54
C GLN A 32 -0.01 1.27 -10.15
N THR A 33 -0.75 1.96 -9.27
CA THR A 33 -0.32 2.22 -7.89
C THR A 33 -0.25 0.93 -7.07
N VAL A 34 -1.25 0.05 -7.18
CA VAL A 34 -1.23 -1.28 -6.55
C VAL A 34 -0.01 -2.09 -7.00
N HIS A 35 0.33 -2.06 -8.30
CA HIS A 35 1.50 -2.74 -8.83
C HIS A 35 2.82 -2.19 -8.24
N LYS A 36 2.96 -0.87 -8.13
CA LYS A 36 4.11 -0.20 -7.52
C LYS A 36 4.25 -0.58 -6.04
N ILE A 37 3.16 -0.45 -5.26
CA ILE A 37 3.12 -0.80 -3.84
C ILE A 37 3.55 -2.25 -3.64
N LYS A 38 2.96 -3.20 -4.39
CA LYS A 38 3.32 -4.62 -4.32
C LYS A 38 4.84 -4.84 -4.48
N GLY A 39 5.46 -4.15 -5.45
CA GLY A 39 6.90 -4.21 -5.68
C GLY A 39 7.71 -3.66 -4.51
N GLY A 40 7.31 -2.51 -3.96
CA GLY A 40 7.96 -1.90 -2.79
C GLY A 40 7.88 -2.77 -1.54
N LEU A 41 6.68 -3.32 -1.24
CA LEU A 41 6.44 -4.17 -0.08
C LEU A 41 7.28 -5.46 -0.09
N ALA A 42 7.52 -6.03 -1.28
CA ALA A 42 8.39 -7.19 -1.44
C ALA A 42 9.84 -6.90 -1.04
N GLN A 43 10.33 -5.69 -1.29
CA GLN A 43 11.71 -5.29 -1.00
C GLN A 43 11.95 -5.04 0.48
N ILE A 44 10.94 -4.56 1.20
CA ILE A 44 11.05 -4.18 2.63
C ILE A 44 10.59 -5.28 3.59
N GLY A 45 10.10 -6.41 3.06
CA GLY A 45 9.73 -7.59 3.86
C GLY A 45 8.36 -7.51 4.55
N LEU A 46 7.46 -6.62 4.10
CA LEU A 46 6.08 -6.56 4.59
C LEU A 46 5.20 -7.61 3.89
N GLU A 47 5.50 -8.89 4.15
CA GLU A 47 4.97 -10.03 3.39
C GLU A 47 3.44 -10.11 3.40
N HIS A 48 2.79 -9.87 4.54
CA HIS A 48 1.33 -9.90 4.62
C HIS A 48 0.66 -8.85 3.71
N ILE A 49 1.16 -7.60 3.75
CA ILE A 49 0.63 -6.52 2.90
C ILE A 49 1.00 -6.77 1.44
N HIS A 50 2.19 -7.32 1.16
CA HIS A 50 2.59 -7.73 -0.19
C HIS A 50 1.60 -8.74 -0.79
N GLN A 51 1.21 -9.77 -0.04
CA GLN A 51 0.20 -10.74 -0.50
C GLN A 51 -1.17 -10.10 -0.72
N SER A 52 -1.56 -9.16 0.16
CA SER A 52 -2.77 -8.35 -0.01
C SER A 52 -2.73 -7.57 -1.33
N ALA A 53 -1.62 -6.89 -1.63
CA ALA A 53 -1.44 -6.13 -2.87
C ALA A 53 -1.39 -7.04 -4.12
N LEU A 54 -0.77 -8.21 -4.03
CA LEU A 54 -0.76 -9.21 -5.09
C LEU A 54 -2.18 -9.69 -5.42
N LEU A 55 -2.97 -10.03 -4.41
CA LEU A 55 -4.36 -10.45 -4.57
C LEU A 55 -5.20 -9.33 -5.21
N THR A 56 -5.08 -8.10 -4.71
CA THR A 56 -5.81 -6.95 -5.26
C THR A 56 -5.47 -6.70 -6.72
N GLU A 57 -4.19 -6.80 -7.11
CA GLU A 57 -3.78 -6.70 -8.51
C GLU A 57 -4.41 -7.81 -9.38
N GLN A 58 -4.41 -9.05 -8.90
CA GLN A 58 -5.00 -10.19 -9.61
C GLN A 58 -6.51 -10.00 -9.83
N LEU A 59 -7.23 -9.58 -8.78
CA LEU A 59 -8.67 -9.33 -8.83
C LEU A 59 -9.02 -8.18 -9.78
N CYS A 60 -8.19 -7.13 -9.84
CA CYS A 60 -8.36 -6.06 -10.79
C CYS A 60 -8.20 -6.55 -12.24
N ARG A 61 -7.16 -7.35 -12.51
CA ARG A 61 -6.86 -7.85 -13.86
C ARG A 61 -7.91 -8.83 -14.37
N SER A 62 -8.64 -9.49 -13.48
CA SER A 62 -9.72 -10.41 -13.83
C SER A 62 -11.10 -9.75 -13.83
N ASP A 63 -11.19 -8.41 -13.71
CA ASP A 63 -12.45 -7.67 -13.57
C ASP A 63 -13.38 -8.26 -12.48
N SER A 64 -12.78 -8.73 -11.37
CA SER A 64 -13.51 -9.42 -10.32
C SER A 64 -14.38 -8.43 -9.52
N PRO A 65 -15.64 -8.80 -9.17
CA PRO A 65 -16.46 -7.97 -8.29
C PRO A 65 -15.88 -7.83 -6.88
N LEU A 66 -14.92 -8.67 -6.51
CA LEU A 66 -14.23 -8.59 -5.21
C LEU A 66 -13.11 -7.56 -5.17
N TYR A 67 -12.77 -6.94 -6.31
CA TYR A 67 -11.68 -5.96 -6.40
C TYR A 67 -11.84 -4.83 -5.39
N GLN A 68 -13.04 -4.23 -5.33
CA GLN A 68 -13.32 -3.08 -4.48
C GLN A 68 -13.03 -3.39 -3.00
N THR A 69 -13.54 -4.52 -2.51
CA THR A 69 -13.33 -4.96 -1.13
C THR A 69 -11.86 -5.28 -0.85
N ALA A 70 -11.15 -5.88 -1.81
CA ALA A 70 -9.73 -6.16 -1.67
C ALA A 70 -8.88 -4.88 -1.64
N LEU A 71 -9.24 -3.87 -2.45
CA LEU A 71 -8.57 -2.57 -2.47
C LEU A 71 -8.81 -1.81 -1.15
N GLU A 72 -10.04 -1.78 -0.65
CA GLU A 72 -10.35 -1.15 0.64
C GLU A 72 -9.56 -1.79 1.78
N LYS A 73 -9.51 -3.13 1.82
CA LYS A 73 -8.68 -3.85 2.79
C LYS A 73 -7.20 -3.50 2.66
N LEU A 74 -6.67 -3.46 1.43
CA LEU A 74 -5.27 -3.09 1.19
C LEU A 74 -4.98 -1.67 1.68
N ILE A 75 -5.88 -0.71 1.44
CA ILE A 75 -5.74 0.66 1.92
C ILE A 75 -5.69 0.68 3.45
N THR A 76 -6.62 -0.02 4.14
CA THR A 76 -6.60 -0.10 5.60
C THR A 76 -5.32 -0.75 6.15
N ASP A 77 -4.84 -1.84 5.53
CA ASP A 77 -3.59 -2.50 5.93
C ASP A 77 -2.38 -1.54 5.78
N LEU A 78 -2.36 -0.74 4.71
CA LEU A 78 -1.31 0.25 4.46
C LEU A 78 -1.37 1.43 5.42
N GLU A 79 -2.56 1.96 5.71
CA GLU A 79 -2.76 3.03 6.69
C GLU A 79 -2.22 2.65 8.07
N LEU A 80 -2.59 1.45 8.55
CA LEU A 80 -2.08 0.93 9.81
C LEU A 80 -0.55 0.82 9.80
N SER A 81 0.03 0.35 8.70
CA SER A 81 1.48 0.23 8.59
C SER A 81 2.18 1.59 8.54
N VAL A 82 1.61 2.59 7.88
CA VAL A 82 2.13 3.97 7.87
C VAL A 82 2.06 4.56 9.27
N ASP A 83 0.94 4.40 9.97
CA ASP A 83 0.78 4.87 11.34
C ASP A 83 1.79 4.21 12.28
N ASP A 84 2.00 2.89 12.19
CA ASP A 84 2.98 2.17 13.00
C ASP A 84 4.41 2.70 12.80
N VAL A 85 4.81 2.92 11.54
CA VAL A 85 6.14 3.45 11.22
C VAL A 85 6.27 4.91 11.67
N GLN A 86 5.21 5.72 11.53
CA GLN A 86 5.19 7.11 11.98
C GLN A 86 5.35 7.22 13.49
N HIS A 87 4.64 6.37 14.25
CA HIS A 87 4.79 6.29 15.70
C HIS A 87 6.20 5.85 16.10
N TRP A 88 6.74 4.83 15.43
CA TRP A 88 8.11 4.37 15.68
C TRP A 88 9.14 5.48 15.44
N VAL A 89 9.05 6.21 14.32
CA VAL A 89 9.95 7.34 14.02
C VAL A 89 9.83 8.39 15.13
N THR A 90 8.62 8.76 15.52
CA THR A 90 8.38 9.82 16.53
C THR A 90 8.95 9.45 17.91
N GLN A 91 8.93 8.17 18.28
CA GLN A 91 9.47 7.70 19.56
C GLN A 91 11.00 7.54 19.58
N HIS A 92 11.64 7.47 18.41
CA HIS A 92 13.07 7.20 18.26
C HIS A 92 13.85 8.37 17.64
N THR A 93 13.21 9.53 17.46
CA THR A 93 13.82 10.79 17.00
C THR A 93 13.82 11.81 18.14
#